data_AF-V4CQC6-F1
#
_entry.id   AF-V4CQC6-F1
#
_cell.length_a   1.000
_cell.length_b   1.000
_cell.length_c   1.000
_cell.angle_alpha   90.00
_cell.angle_beta   90.00
_cell.angle_gamma   90.00
#
_symmetry.space_group_name_H-M   'P 1'
#
loop_
_entity.id
_entity.type
_entity.pdbx_description
1 polymer ?
#
loop_
_entity_poly.entity_id
_entity_poly.type
_entity_poly.pdbx_seq_one_letter_code
_entity_poly.pdbx_strand_id
1 'polypeptide(L)'
;NKKGTELWFGVDCRGINVYERDNRLSPKVTFPWSEIKNISFKDKKFTIKNVDKKAPDFMFYAPKSRINKLILELCVGNHDLFMRRRKPDSME
;
A
#
# COMPACT_ATOMS: atom_id res chain seq x y z
N ASN A 1 5.28 9.50 -8.53
CA ASN A 1 6.00 9.73 -7.23
C ASN A 1 6.30 11.24 -7.09
N LYS A 2 7.07 11.70 -6.09
CA LYS A 2 7.50 13.13 -6.00
C LYS A 2 8.25 13.64 -7.24
N LYS A 3 8.95 12.74 -7.96
CA LYS A 3 9.69 13.04 -9.19
C LYS A 3 8.81 13.07 -10.45
N GLY A 4 7.49 12.85 -10.32
CA GLY A 4 6.57 12.78 -11.47
C GLY A 4 6.66 11.47 -12.28
N THR A 5 7.46 10.49 -11.86
CA THR A 5 7.56 9.20 -12.55
C THR A 5 6.23 8.46 -12.47
N GLU A 6 5.77 7.95 -13.62
CA GLU A 6 4.66 7.01 -13.71
C GLU A 6 5.06 5.66 -13.13
N LEU A 7 4.21 5.12 -12.26
CA LEU A 7 4.45 3.87 -11.55
C LEU A 7 3.15 3.10 -11.45
N TRP A 8 3.24 1.78 -11.37
CA TRP A 8 2.12 0.93 -10.99
C TRP A 8 2.11 0.72 -9.49
N PHE A 9 0.89 0.66 -8.94
CA PHE A 9 0.64 0.38 -7.53
C PHE A 9 -0.14 -0.92 -7.44
N GLY A 10 0.49 -1.96 -6.89
CA GLY A 10 -0.11 -3.26 -6.65
C GLY A 10 -0.49 -3.43 -5.19
N VAL A 11 -1.65 -4.01 -4.95
CA VAL A 11 -2.11 -4.41 -3.62
C VAL A 11 -2.41 -5.90 -3.69
N ASP A 12 -1.83 -6.69 -2.79
CA ASP A 12 -2.05 -8.12 -2.72
C ASP A 12 -2.18 -8.61 -1.27
N CYS A 13 -2.32 -9.93 -1.10
CA CYS A 13 -2.52 -10.54 0.22
C CYS A 13 -1.29 -10.50 1.13
N ARG A 14 -0.11 -10.15 0.61
CA ARG A 14 1.16 -10.07 1.35
C ARG A 14 1.53 -8.62 1.69
N GLY A 15 1.15 -7.67 0.85
CA GLY A 15 1.45 -6.26 1.07
C GLY A 15 1.08 -5.36 -0.10
N ILE A 16 1.87 -4.29 -0.21
CA ILE A 16 1.79 -3.30 -1.27
C ILE A 16 3.08 -3.36 -2.09
N ASN A 17 2.96 -3.29 -3.40
CA ASN A 17 4.07 -3.32 -4.34
C ASN A 17 4.05 -2.11 -5.26
N VAL A 18 5.22 -1.57 -5.57
CA VAL A 18 5.38 -0.46 -6.51
C VAL A 18 6.26 -0.92 -7.67
N TYR A 19 5.77 -0.74 -8.89
CA TYR A 19 6.45 -1.19 -10.09
C TYR A 19 6.71 -0.04 -11.06
N GLU A 20 7.72 -0.20 -11.89
CA GLU A 20 7.98 0.70 -13.02
C GLU A 20 6.91 0.54 -14.09
N ARG A 21 6.74 1.58 -14.92
CA ARG A 21 5.72 1.62 -15.96
C ARG A 21 5.81 0.45 -16.94
N ASP A 22 7.05 0.03 -17.23
CA ASP A 22 7.41 -0.95 -18.27
C ASP A 22 7.68 -2.35 -17.71
N ASN A 23 7.72 -2.51 -16.38
CA ASN A 23 7.95 -3.81 -15.74
C ASN A 23 6.94 -4.01 -14.60
N ARG A 24 5.92 -4.84 -14.85
CA ARG A 24 4.90 -5.22 -13.84
C ARG A 24 5.20 -6.56 -13.14
N LEU A 25 6.30 -7.23 -13.50
CA LEU A 25 6.65 -8.55 -12.95
C LEU A 25 7.47 -8.40 -11.67
N SER A 26 8.45 -7.50 -11.68
CA SER A 26 9.37 -7.30 -10.55
C SER A 26 9.09 -5.97 -9.85
N PRO A 27 8.66 -5.98 -8.58
CA PRO A 27 8.47 -4.73 -7.84
C PRO A 27 9.81 -4.07 -7.56
N LYS A 28 9.84 -2.73 -7.64
CA LYS A 28 10.99 -1.92 -7.19
C LYS A 28 10.97 -1.68 -5.69
N VAL A 29 9.78 -1.56 -5.13
CA VAL A 29 9.57 -1.34 -3.69
C VAL A 29 8.42 -2.23 -3.24
N THR A 30 8.60 -2.90 -2.12
CA THR A 30 7.60 -3.77 -1.50
C THR A 30 7.43 -3.34 -0.05
N PHE A 31 6.18 -3.22 0.39
CA PHE A 31 5.79 -2.94 1.76
C PHE A 31 4.96 -4.11 2.28
N PRO A 32 5.55 -5.04 3.06
CA PRO A 32 4.79 -6.09 3.71
C PRO A 32 3.74 -5.52 4.67
N TRP A 33 2.58 -6.18 4.79
CA TRP A 33 1.54 -5.73 5.73
C TRP A 33 2.03 -5.61 7.17
N SER A 34 2.99 -6.43 7.58
CA SER A 34 3.62 -6.40 8.91
C SER A 34 4.48 -5.16 9.18
N GLU A 35 4.95 -4.48 8.14
CA GLU A 35 5.84 -3.31 8.24
C GLU A 35 5.08 -1.99 8.07
N ILE A 36 3.80 -2.06 7.70
CA ILE A 36 2.97 -0.88 7.49
C ILE A 36 2.33 -0.47 8.82
N LYS A 37 2.64 0.73 9.27
CA LYS A 37 2.03 1.32 10.47
C LYS A 37 0.71 1.99 10.18
N ASN A 38 0.65 2.74 9.09
CA ASN A 38 -0.53 3.52 8.72
C ASN A 38 -0.54 3.82 7.23
N ILE A 39 -1.74 3.80 6.65
CA ILE A 39 -1.99 4.23 5.28
C ILE A 39 -3.03 5.35 5.33
N SER A 40 -2.77 6.45 4.64
CA SER A 40 -3.72 7.55 4.54
C SER A 40 -3.55 8.33 3.24
N PHE A 41 -4.56 9.11 2.89
CA PHE A 41 -4.46 10.06 1.78
C PHE A 41 -5.09 11.41 2.14
N LYS A 42 -4.62 12.45 1.46
CA LYS A 42 -5.21 13.78 1.47
C LYS A 42 -5.22 14.29 0.03
N ASP A 43 -6.41 14.59 -0.48
CA ASP A 43 -6.64 14.96 -1.88
C ASP A 43 -6.04 13.93 -2.84
N LYS A 44 -5.04 14.33 -3.62
CA LYS A 44 -4.32 13.47 -4.56
C LYS A 44 -3.12 12.76 -3.94
N LYS A 45 -2.68 13.16 -2.75
CA LYS A 45 -1.48 12.65 -2.10
C LYS A 45 -1.80 11.43 -1.22
N PHE A 46 -1.18 10.30 -1.52
CA PHE A 46 -1.27 9.07 -0.75
C PHE A 46 0.03 8.85 0.04
N THR A 47 -0.08 8.41 1.28
CA THR A 47 1.05 8.26 2.22
C THR A 47 1.01 6.89 2.89
N ILE A 48 2.14 6.20 2.88
CA ILE A 48 2.37 4.93 3.58
C ILE A 48 3.48 5.17 4.61
N LYS A 49 3.17 4.90 5.88
CA LYS A 49 4.11 5.03 6.98
C LYS A 49 4.57 3.65 7.42
N ASN A 50 5.87 3.49 7.61
CA ASN A 50 6.44 2.26 8.15
C ASN A 50 6.30 2.22 9.69
N VAL A 51 6.35 1.02 10.26
CA VAL A 51 6.46 0.80 11.71
C VAL A 51 7.78 1.35 12.23
N ASP A 52 8.87 1.21 11.48
CA ASP A 52 10.14 1.86 11.80
C ASP A 52 10.01 3.39 11.61
N LYS A 53 10.09 4.12 12.73
CA LYS A 53 10.00 5.59 12.76
C LYS A 53 11.19 6.27 12.06
N LYS A 54 12.32 5.56 11.87
CA LYS A 54 13.49 6.09 11.18
C LYS A 54 13.35 5.99 9.65
N ALA A 55 12.51 5.07 9.16
CA ALA A 55 12.27 4.91 7.74
C ALA A 55 11.43 6.09 7.21
N PRO A 56 11.79 6.65 6.04
CA PRO A 56 11.05 7.77 5.47
C PRO A 56 9.65 7.35 5.00
N ASP A 57 8.66 8.23 5.18
CA ASP A 57 7.31 8.05 4.66
C ASP A 57 7.34 7.91 3.12
N PHE A 58 6.68 6.87 2.61
CA PHE A 58 6.50 6.69 1.17
C PHE A 58 5.27 7.46 0.70
N MET A 59 5.43 8.27 -0.35
CA MET A 59 4.37 9.14 -0.86
C MET A 59 4.26 9.07 -2.38
N PHE A 60 3.02 8.96 -2.87
CA PHE A 60 2.71 9.07 -4.29
C PHE A 60 1.46 9.92 -4.53
N TYR A 61 1.21 10.23 -5.80
CA TYR A 61 0.11 11.07 -6.22
C TYR A 61 -0.74 10.31 -7.22
N ALA A 62 -2.03 10.15 -6.93
CA ALA A 62 -2.99 9.62 -7.88
C ALA A 62 -3.61 10.76 -8.71
N PRO A 63 -4.01 10.51 -9.97
CA PRO A 63 -4.56 11.56 -10.82
C PRO A 63 -5.90 12.10 -10.31
N LYS A 64 -6.69 11.29 -9.60
CA LYS A 64 -8.01 11.62 -9.04
C LYS A 64 -8.12 11.15 -7.58
N SER A 65 -8.73 11.95 -6.71
CA SER A 65 -8.94 11.60 -5.29
C SER A 65 -9.78 10.32 -5.11
N ARG A 66 -10.76 10.07 -5.99
CA ARG A 66 -11.55 8.82 -5.99
C ARG A 66 -10.68 7.55 -6.10
N ILE A 67 -9.56 7.63 -6.83
CA ILE A 67 -8.64 6.49 -6.94
C ILE A 67 -7.94 6.23 -5.61
N ASN A 68 -7.53 7.27 -4.88
CA ASN A 68 -6.96 7.11 -3.54
C ASN A 68 -7.94 6.46 -2.57
N LYS A 69 -9.24 6.80 -2.65
CA LYS A 69 -10.28 6.16 -1.84
C LYS A 69 -10.37 4.67 -2.13
N LEU A 70 -10.43 4.27 -3.40
CA LEU A 70 -10.47 2.87 -3.82
C LEU A 70 -9.21 2.11 -3.36
N ILE A 71 -8.03 2.71 -3.53
CA ILE A 71 -6.76 2.11 -3.08
C ILE A 71 -6.81 1.89 -1.56
N LEU A 72 -7.27 2.86 -0.79
CA LEU A 72 -7.36 2.74 0.66
C LEU A 72 -8.31 1.59 1.06
N GLU A 73 -9.48 1.50 0.45
CA GLU A 73 -10.46 0.42 0.70
C GLU A 73 -9.85 -0.96 0.43
N LEU A 74 -9.12 -1.11 -0.68
CA LEU A 74 -8.41 -2.35 -1.00
C LEU A 74 -7.32 -2.68 0.03
N CYS A 75 -6.56 -1.68 0.48
CA CYS A 75 -5.52 -1.87 1.50
C CYS A 75 -6.11 -2.30 2.84
N VAL A 76 -7.21 -1.66 3.28
CA VAL A 76 -7.89 -2.02 4.53
C VAL A 76 -8.40 -3.46 4.46
N GLY A 77 -9.13 -3.82 3.40
CA GLY A 77 -9.66 -5.18 3.26
C GLY A 77 -8.57 -6.25 3.19
N ASN A 78 -7.47 -6.01 2.48
CA ASN A 78 -6.35 -6.96 2.42
C ASN A 78 -5.61 -7.05 3.75
N HIS A 79 -5.42 -5.93 4.45
CA HIS A 79 -4.78 -5.94 5.76
C HIS A 79 -5.62 -6.67 6.81
N ASP A 80 -6.94 -6.48 6.81
CA ASP A 80 -7.85 -7.19 7.72
C ASP A 80 -7.81 -8.70 7.50
N LEU A 81 -7.84 -9.14 6.24
CA LEU A 81 -7.69 -10.55 5.89
C LEU A 81 -6.31 -11.09 6.27
N PHE A 82 -5.25 -10.31 6.06
CA PHE A 82 -3.90 -10.66 6.50
C PHE A 82 -3.83 -10.85 8.03
N MET A 83 -4.45 -9.96 8.80
CA MET A 83 -4.49 -10.05 10.27
C MET A 83 -5.36 -11.20 10.75
N ARG A 84 -6.50 -11.49 10.09
CA ARG A 84 -7.35 -12.65 10.40
C ARG A 84 -6.59 -13.97 10.27
N ARG A 85 -5.80 -14.14 9.21
CA ARG A 85 -4.97 -15.34 8.97
C ARG A 85 -3.86 -15.56 10.01
N ARG A 86 -3.57 -14.57 10.86
CA ARG A 86 -2.53 -14.65 11.91
C ARG A 86 -3.11 -14.88 13.29
N LYS A 87 -4.44 -14.95 13.41
CA LYS A 87 -5.15 -15.35 14.62
C LYS A 87 -5.51 -16.82 14.53
N PRO A 88 -5.72 -17.51 15.66
CA PRO A 88 -6.32 -18.85 15.66
C PRO A 88 -7.65 -18.84 14.90
N ASP A 89 -7.98 -19.97 14.28
CA ASP A 89 -9.25 -20.12 13.57
C ASP A 89 -10.43 -19.93 14.53
N SER A 90 -11.48 -19.27 14.05
CA SER A 90 -12.76 -19.18 14.74
C SER A 90 -13.52 -20.50 14.64
N MET A 91 -14.32 -20.86 15.66
CA MET A 91 -15.15 -22.07 15.68
C MET A 91 -16.39 -22.02 14.76
N GLU A 92 -16.50 -21.02 13.88
CA GLU A 92 -17.64 -20.83 12.96
C GLU A 92 -17.69 -21.89 11.85
#